data_AF-A0A1U9NKR0-F1
#
_entry.id   AF-A0A1U9NKR0-F1
#
_cell.length_a   1.000
_cell.length_b   1.000
_cell.length_c   1.000
_cell.angle_alpha   90.00
_cell.angle_beta   90.00
_cell.angle_gamma   90.00
#
_symmetry.space_group_name_H-M   'P 1'
#
loop_
_entity.id
_entity.type
_entity.pdbx_description
1 polymer ?
#
loop_
_entity_poly.entity_id
_entity_poly.type
_entity_poly.pdbx_seq_one_letter_code
_entity_poly.pdbx_strand_id
1 'polypeptide(L)'
;MFSSLAIILGSFTSPMSIKMDPASLLWMFPLLAAIAIVYKATKMRVLFPAKFIKEVVVLFLTLSVFIVLAGAGLHVIVHFITT
;
A
#
# COMPACT_ATOMS: atom_id res chain seq x y z
N MET A 1 -33.95 -20.82 12.34
CA MET A 1 -33.40 -20.65 10.98
C MET A 1 -33.29 -19.20 10.52
N PHE A 2 -34.21 -18.28 10.90
CA PHE A 2 -34.13 -16.86 10.47
C PHE A 2 -33.05 -16.04 11.21
N SER A 3 -32.75 -16.32 12.48
CA SER A 3 -31.75 -15.57 13.26
C SER A 3 -30.32 -15.70 12.74
N SER A 4 -29.93 -16.88 12.23
CA SER A 4 -28.60 -17.10 11.65
C SER A 4 -28.38 -16.29 10.37
N LEU A 5 -29.43 -16.14 9.55
CA LEU A 5 -29.38 -15.34 8.33
C LEU A 5 -29.30 -13.84 8.64
N ALA A 6 -30.00 -13.37 9.68
CA ALA A 6 -29.90 -11.99 10.16
C ALA A 6 -28.51 -11.67 10.74
N ILE A 7 -27.87 -12.60 11.46
CA ILE A 7 -26.50 -12.44 11.97
C ILE A 7 -25.49 -12.36 10.83
N ILE A 8 -25.62 -13.23 9.81
CA ILE A 8 -24.75 -13.22 8.64
C ILE A 8 -24.89 -11.90 7.87
N LEU A 9 -26.13 -11.46 7.60
CA LEU A 9 -26.38 -10.18 6.93
C LEU A 9 -25.85 -8.97 7.74
N GLY A 10 -26.00 -9.01 9.07
CA GLY A 10 -25.47 -7.98 9.97
C GLY A 10 -23.94 -7.89 9.94
N SER A 11 -23.25 -9.02 9.76
CA SER A 11 -21.79 -9.04 9.66
C SER A 11 -21.24 -8.39 8.39
N PHE A 12 -22.03 -8.32 7.32
CA PHE A 12 -21.63 -7.65 6.07
C PHE A 12 -21.97 -6.15 6.06
N THR A 13 -22.88 -5.71 6.92
CA THR A 13 -23.31 -4.30 7.01
C THR A 13 -22.66 -3.54 8.16
N SER A 14 -22.12 -4.25 9.16
CA SER A 14 -21.37 -3.63 10.25
C SER A 14 -20.02 -3.09 9.75
N PRO A 15 -19.64 -1.83 10.08
CA PRO A 15 -18.33 -1.29 9.73
C PRO A 15 -17.23 -2.15 10.34
N MET A 16 -16.37 -2.73 9.50
CA MET A 16 -15.21 -3.46 9.99
C MET A 16 -14.17 -2.46 10.48
N SER A 17 -13.88 -2.47 11.80
CA SER A 17 -12.79 -1.67 12.34
C SER A 17 -11.45 -2.28 11.95
N ILE A 18 -10.94 -1.88 10.78
CA ILE A 18 -9.58 -2.25 10.37
C ILE A 18 -8.63 -1.42 11.23
N LYS A 19 -8.03 -2.05 12.23
CA LYS A 19 -6.95 -1.42 13.00
C LYS A 19 -5.77 -1.24 12.05
N MET A 20 -5.47 0.00 11.67
CA MET A 20 -4.21 0.33 11.01
C MET A 20 -3.11 0.29 12.06
N ASP A 21 -2.48 -0.86 12.21
CA ASP A 21 -1.25 -0.97 12.97
C ASP A 21 -0.08 -0.42 12.11
N PRO A 22 0.81 0.43 12.68
CA PRO A 22 1.97 0.92 11.95
C PRO A 22 2.86 -0.20 11.36
N ALA A 23 2.93 -1.36 12.02
CA ALA A 23 3.66 -2.52 11.50
C ALA A 23 2.96 -3.16 10.30
N SER A 24 1.63 -3.10 10.21
CA SER A 24 0.89 -3.53 9.01
C SER A 24 1.22 -2.65 7.80
N LEU A 25 1.54 -1.37 8.01
CA LEU A 25 1.97 -0.47 6.95
C LEU A 25 3.33 -0.88 6.36
N LEU A 26 4.23 -1.43 7.19
CA LEU A 26 5.56 -1.87 6.75
C LEU A 26 5.49 -3.00 5.72
N TRP A 27 4.43 -3.81 5.73
CA TRP A 27 4.20 -4.88 4.74
C TRP A 27 3.96 -4.35 3.32
N MET A 28 3.70 -3.06 3.15
CA MET A 28 3.64 -2.44 1.82
C MET A 28 5.01 -2.33 1.15
N PHE A 29 6.10 -2.22 1.92
CA PHE A 29 7.45 -2.09 1.33
C PHE A 29 7.91 -3.33 0.56
N PRO A 30 7.75 -4.58 1.06
CA PRO A 30 8.01 -5.78 0.26
C PRO A 30 7.24 -5.80 -1.06
N LEU A 31 5.97 -5.39 -1.03
CA LEU A 31 5.12 -5.32 -2.23
C LEU A 31 5.66 -4.28 -3.23
N LEU A 32 6.04 -3.09 -2.75
CA LEU A 32 6.63 -2.04 -3.57
C LEU A 32 7.97 -2.46 -4.18
N ALA A 33 8.79 -3.17 -3.42
CA ALA A 33 10.07 -3.69 -3.92
C ALA A 33 9.82 -4.68 -5.07
N ALA A 34 8.86 -5.60 -4.92
CA ALA A 34 8.50 -6.54 -5.98
C ALA A 34 8.02 -5.82 -7.25
N ILE A 35 7.12 -4.83 -7.13
CA ILE A 35 6.62 -4.05 -8.26
C ILE A 35 7.76 -3.28 -8.94
N ALA A 36 8.65 -2.66 -8.16
CA ALA A 36 9.78 -1.91 -8.70
C ALA A 36 10.73 -2.80 -9.52
N ILE A 37 11.04 -4.00 -9.01
CA ILE A 37 11.87 -5.00 -9.69
C ILE A 37 11.20 -5.44 -11.00
N VAL A 38 9.93 -5.88 -10.95
CA VAL A 38 9.21 -6.40 -12.13
C VAL A 38 9.01 -5.32 -13.19
N TYR A 39 8.63 -4.11 -12.79
CA TYR A 39 8.49 -2.97 -13.71
C TYR A 39 9.80 -2.68 -14.43
N LYS A 40 10.91 -2.63 -13.70
CA LYS A 40 12.20 -2.32 -14.31
C LYS A 40 12.72 -3.46 -15.18
N ALA A 41 12.47 -4.71 -14.78
CA ALA A 41 12.89 -5.89 -15.51
C ALA A 41 12.18 -6.01 -16.87
N THR A 42 10.88 -5.68 -16.91
CA THR A 42 10.07 -5.71 -18.15
C THR A 42 10.38 -4.53 -19.08
N LYS A 43 10.76 -3.37 -18.53
CA LYS A 43 11.00 -2.16 -19.32
C LYS A 43 12.42 -2.05 -19.89
N MET A 44 13.41 -2.72 -19.29
CA MET A 44 14.79 -2.67 -19.77
C MET A 44 15.03 -3.71 -20.87
N ARG A 45 15.40 -3.23 -22.08
CA ARG A 45 15.73 -4.09 -23.22
C ARG A 45 17.09 -4.80 -23.07
N VAL A 46 18.00 -4.23 -22.28
CA VAL A 46 19.32 -4.80 -21.99
C VAL A 46 19.56 -4.73 -20.48
N LEU A 47 19.76 -5.88 -19.85
CA LEU A 47 19.92 -6.01 -18.40
C LEU A 47 21.39 -5.88 -18.01
N PHE A 48 21.82 -4.65 -17.73
CA PHE A 48 23.10 -4.43 -17.03
C PHE A 48 22.84 -4.46 -15.52
N PRO A 49 23.37 -5.43 -14.75
CA PRO A 49 22.98 -5.66 -13.36
C PRO A 49 23.22 -4.46 -12.45
N ALA A 50 24.35 -3.75 -12.62
CA ALA A 50 24.64 -2.55 -11.83
C ALA A 50 23.68 -1.39 -12.10
N LYS A 51 23.33 -1.14 -13.37
CA LYS A 51 22.35 -0.10 -13.73
C LYS A 51 20.93 -0.50 -13.31
N PHE A 52 20.59 -1.77 -13.48
CA PHE A 52 19.30 -2.32 -13.08
C PHE A 52 19.04 -2.13 -11.58
N ILE A 53 19.97 -2.53 -10.72
CA ILE A 53 19.84 -2.35 -9.26
C ILE A 53 19.68 -0.87 -8.91
N LYS A 54 20.52 0.01 -9.50
CA LYS A 54 20.41 1.45 -9.26
C LYS A 54 19.04 1.99 -9.64
N GLU A 55 18.53 1.62 -10.81
CA GLU A 55 17.23 2.09 -11.29
C GLU A 55 16.05 1.52 -10.48
N VAL A 56 16.15 0.26 -10.03
CA VAL A 56 15.17 -0.35 -9.11
C VAL A 56 15.14 0.37 -7.77
N VAL A 57 16.31 0.64 -7.17
CA VAL A 57 16.42 1.35 -5.88
C VAL A 57 15.83 2.76 -5.98
N VAL A 58 16.16 3.49 -7.04
CA VAL A 58 15.59 4.84 -7.29
C VAL A 58 14.07 4.77 -7.41
N LEU A 59 13.54 3.80 -8.16
CA LEU A 59 12.10 3.65 -8.35
C LEU A 59 11.39 3.28 -7.04
N PHE A 60 11.96 2.34 -6.29
CA PHE A 60 11.46 1.93 -4.98
C PHE A 60 11.43 3.09 -3.98
N LEU A 61 12.51 3.87 -3.89
CA LEU A 61 12.57 5.04 -3.01
C LEU A 61 11.54 6.10 -3.42
N THR A 62 11.40 6.37 -4.72
CA THR A 62 10.45 7.37 -5.22
C THR A 62 9.02 6.98 -4.88
N LEU A 63 8.64 5.72 -5.08
CA LEU A 63 7.32 5.20 -4.73
C LEU A 63 7.08 5.21 -3.22
N SER A 64 8.09 4.83 -2.44
CA SER A 64 8.04 4.82 -0.99
C SER A 64 7.76 6.22 -0.43
N VAL A 65 8.51 7.22 -0.88
CA VAL A 65 8.31 8.62 -0.48
C VAL A 65 6.91 9.10 -0.88
N PHE A 66 6.46 8.79 -2.10
CA PHE A 66 5.14 9.19 -2.56
C PHE A 66 4.01 8.62 -1.68
N ILE A 67 4.08 7.34 -1.31
CA ILE A 67 3.07 6.70 -0.47
C ILE A 67 3.04 7.29 0.94
N VAL A 68 4.21 7.56 1.53
CA VAL A 68 4.30 8.20 2.85
C VAL A 68 3.69 9.60 2.82
N LEU A 69 4.01 10.40 1.79
CA LEU A 69 3.45 11.73 1.61
C LEU A 69 1.93 11.70 1.38
N ALA A 70 1.42 10.75 0.60
CA ALA A 70 0.00 10.58 0.38
C ALA A 70 -0.74 10.21 1.68
N GLY A 71 -0.18 9.30 2.48
CA GLY A 71 -0.73 8.93 3.79
C GLY A 71 -0.74 10.11 4.78
N ALA A 72 0.36 10.86 4.85
CA ALA A 72 0.43 12.06 5.67
C ALA A 72 -0.57 13.14 5.22
N GLY A 73 -0.67 13.38 3.90
CA GLY A 73 -1.63 14.31 3.33
C GLY A 73 -3.07 13.91 3.65
N LEU A 74 -3.41 12.62 3.52
CA LEU A 74 -4.72 12.11 3.87
C LEU A 74 -5.04 12.32 5.36
N HIS A 75 -4.08 12.05 6.25
CA HIS A 75 -4.24 12.30 7.68
C HIS A 75 -4.51 13.79 7.98
N VAL A 76 -3.77 14.68 7.34
CA VAL A 76 -3.97 16.14 7.45
C VAL A 76 -5.38 16.53 6.97
N ILE A 77 -5.81 16.04 5.81
CA ILE A 77 -7.14 16.32 5.26
C ILE A 77 -8.23 15.83 6.22
N VAL A 78 -8.12 14.61 6.75
CA VAL A 78 -9.09 14.06 7.72
C VAL A 78 -9.15 14.92 8.98
N HIS A 79 -8.00 15.40 9.47
CA HIS A 79 -7.95 16.29 10.62
C HIS A 79 -8.69 17.61 10.36
N PHE A 80 -8.50 18.22 9.19
CA PHE A 80 -9.21 19.45 8.79
C PHE A 80 -10.71 19.26 8.54
N ILE A 81 -11.15 18.06 8.14
CA ILE A 81 -12.59 17.79 7.92
C ILE A 81 -13.29 17.49 9.26
N THR A 82 -12.58 16.85 10.19
CA THR A 82 -13.13 16.43 11.49
C THR A 82 -13.14 17.56 12.52
N THR A 83 -12.26 18.56 12.37
CA THR A 83 -12.16 19.76 13.22
C THR A 83 -12.99 20.90 12.65
#